data_AF-A0A1R2AQ11-F1
#
_entry.id   AF-A0A1R2AQ11-F1
#
_cell.length_a   1.000
_cell.length_b   1.000
_cell.length_c   1.000
_cell.angle_alpha   90.00
_cell.angle_beta   90.00
_cell.angle_gamma   90.00
#
_symmetry.space_group_name_H-M   'P 1'
#
loop_
_entity.id
_entity.type
_entity.pdbx_description
1 polymer ?
#
loop_
_entity_poly.entity_id
_entity_poly.type
_entity_poly.pdbx_seq_one_letter_code
_entity_poly.pdbx_strand_id
1 'polypeptide(L)'
;MSWIDLVMICPVDGCPNKNEMTWLHYNCREKMEINELAQLRCKAHRIESDIFSWRFDCGNPVFHNGHSSFHKPDRNKLLSVLACSLRFNELGADDDWIDNLILNLRKKNR
;
A
#
# COMPACT_ATOMS: atom_id res chain seq x y z
N MET A 1 -7.04 9.65 13.69
CA MET A 1 -6.46 8.54 12.92
C MET A 1 -7.49 8.01 11.95
N SER A 2 -7.28 8.33 10.67
CA SER A 2 -8.14 7.90 9.57
C SER A 2 -7.47 6.77 8.81
N TRP A 3 -8.30 5.88 8.29
CA TRP A 3 -7.87 4.76 7.46
C TRP A 3 -8.46 4.95 6.08
N ILE A 4 -7.59 4.93 5.08
CA ILE A 4 -7.98 5.08 3.67
C ILE A 4 -7.65 3.80 2.93
N ASP A 5 -8.45 3.46 1.92
CA ASP A 5 -8.19 2.29 1.07
C ASP A 5 -6.79 2.45 0.43
N LEU A 6 -5.96 1.41 0.52
CA LEU A 6 -4.61 1.38 -0.03
C LEU A 6 -4.68 1.29 -1.55
N VAL A 7 -4.48 2.43 -2.22
CA VAL A 7 -4.43 2.54 -3.68
C VAL A 7 -3.02 2.95 -4.10
N MET A 8 -2.36 2.11 -4.88
CA MET A 8 -1.02 2.39 -5.42
C MET A 8 -0.72 1.52 -6.64
N ILE A 9 0.18 1.98 -7.52
CA ILE A 9 0.74 1.18 -8.61
C ILE A 9 1.57 0.03 -8.01
N CYS A 10 1.75 -1.08 -8.72
CA CYS A 10 2.65 -2.14 -8.26
C CYS A 10 4.09 -1.59 -8.08
N PRO A 11 4.68 -1.61 -6.86
CA PRO A 11 6.02 -1.06 -6.62
C PRO A 11 7.13 -2.01 -7.06
N VAL A 12 6.80 -3.15 -7.66
CA VAL A 12 7.77 -4.19 -8.03
C VAL A 12 8.33 -3.95 -9.42
N ASP A 13 9.65 -4.08 -9.52
CA ASP A 13 10.35 -3.97 -10.79
C ASP A 13 9.90 -5.02 -11.79
N GLY A 14 9.73 -4.57 -13.04
CA GLY A 14 9.27 -5.44 -14.11
C GLY A 14 7.81 -5.86 -14.01
N CYS A 15 7.03 -5.38 -13.02
CA CYS A 15 5.59 -5.62 -13.03
C CYS A 15 4.97 -4.92 -14.26
N PRO A 16 4.24 -5.66 -15.12
CA PRO A 16 3.58 -5.09 -16.29
C PRO A 16 2.36 -4.25 -15.91
N ASN A 17 1.82 -4.42 -14.69
CA ASN A 17 0.73 -3.60 -14.22
C ASN A 17 1.26 -2.24 -13.76
N LYS A 18 1.11 -1.24 -14.63
CA LYS A 18 1.49 0.15 -14.39
C LYS A 18 0.33 1.02 -13.90
N ASN A 19 -0.86 0.45 -13.77
CA ASN A 19 -2.03 1.18 -13.34
C ASN A 19 -2.16 1.15 -11.82
N GLU A 20 -2.77 2.21 -11.28
CA GLU A 20 -3.17 2.24 -9.87
C GLU A 20 -4.21 1.16 -9.60
N MET A 21 -4.08 0.51 -8.45
CA MET A 21 -5.03 -0.51 -8.03
C MET A 21 -5.24 -0.49 -6.53
N THR A 22 -6.44 -0.90 -6.12
CA THR A 22 -6.72 -1.20 -4.72
C THR A 22 -6.02 -2.50 -4.35
N TRP A 23 -5.30 -2.47 -3.23
CA TRP A 23 -4.60 -3.63 -2.71
C TRP A 23 -5.51 -4.46 -1.84
N LEU A 24 -5.37 -5.78 -1.97
CA LEU A 24 -6.20 -6.75 -1.27
C LEU A 24 -5.34 -7.58 -0.33
N HIS A 25 -5.92 -7.95 0.80
CA HIS A 25 -5.31 -8.88 1.74
C HIS A 25 -5.15 -10.24 1.07
N TYR A 26 -3.94 -10.81 1.10
CA TYR A 26 -3.62 -12.04 0.37
C TYR A 26 -4.57 -13.21 0.70
N ASN A 27 -4.95 -13.34 1.98
CA ASN A 27 -5.73 -14.47 2.47
C ASN A 27 -7.24 -14.31 2.19
N CYS A 28 -7.82 -13.20 2.66
CA CYS A 28 -9.28 -13.02 2.59
C CYS A 28 -9.75 -12.14 1.43
N ARG A 29 -8.82 -11.63 0.61
CA ARG A 29 -9.08 -10.78 -0.57
C ARG A 29 -9.82 -9.47 -0.29
N GLU A 30 -9.99 -9.11 0.98
CA GLU A 30 -10.59 -7.84 1.37
C GLU A 30 -9.61 -6.68 1.21
N LYS A 31 -10.16 -5.46 1.10
CA LYS A 31 -9.34 -4.27 0.89
C LYS A 31 -8.34 -4.05 2.02
N MET A 32 -7.13 -3.66 1.65
CA MET A 32 -6.13 -3.13 2.57
C MET A 32 -6.37 -1.63 2.76
N GLU A 33 -6.15 -1.15 3.97
CA GLU A 33 -6.22 0.26 4.32
C GLU A 33 -4.88 0.71 4.92
N ILE A 34 -4.57 2.00 4.76
CA ILE A 34 -3.37 2.67 5.29
C ILE A 34 -3.78 3.88 6.15
N ASN A 35 -2.99 4.20 7.18
CA ASN A 35 -3.15 5.39 8.01
C ASN A 35 -1.93 6.34 7.92
N GLU A 36 -2.04 7.53 8.51
CA GLU A 36 -0.96 8.55 8.54
C GLU A 36 0.30 8.10 9.29
N LEU A 37 0.22 7.00 10.05
CA LEU A 37 1.34 6.41 10.78
C LEU A 37 2.08 5.35 9.96
N ALA A 38 1.77 5.20 8.67
CA ALA A 38 2.30 4.17 7.79
C ALA A 38 2.04 2.74 8.29
N GLN A 39 0.91 2.54 8.96
CA GLN A 39 0.41 1.22 9.31
C GLN A 39 -0.61 0.78 8.29
N LEU A 40 -0.66 -0.53 8.09
CA LEU A 40 -1.66 -1.17 7.27
C LEU A 40 -2.54 -2.08 8.08
N ARG A 41 -3.78 -2.22 7.61
CA ARG A 41 -4.69 -3.26 8.07
C ARG A 41 -5.52 -3.83 6.93
N CYS A 42 -6.00 -5.03 7.13
CA CYS A 42 -7.10 -5.58 6.33
C CYS A 42 -8.43 -5.03 6.87
N LYS A 43 -9.33 -4.57 6.00
CA LYS A 43 -10.64 -4.01 6.38
C LYS A 43 -11.51 -4.97 7.18
N ALA A 44 -11.41 -6.28 6.91
CA ALA A 44 -12.15 -7.32 7.63
C ALA A 44 -11.53 -7.68 8.98
N HIS A 45 -10.22 -7.95 9.03
CA HIS A 45 -9.58 -8.45 10.25
C HIS A 45 -9.13 -7.33 11.19
N ARG A 46 -8.90 -6.13 10.67
CA ARG A 46 -8.43 -4.93 11.40
C ARG A 46 -7.17 -5.15 12.24
N ILE A 47 -6.39 -6.17 11.89
CA ILE A 47 -5.06 -6.37 12.47
C ILE A 47 -4.12 -5.38 11.80
N GLU A 48 -3.51 -4.54 12.62
CA GLU A 48 -2.62 -3.47 12.18
C GLU A 48 -1.17 -3.96 12.22
N SER A 49 -0.39 -3.63 11.21
CA SER A 49 1.06 -3.83 11.23
C SER A 49 1.75 -2.83 10.33
N ASP A 50 3.04 -2.62 10.58
CA ASP A 50 3.89 -1.73 9.81
C ASP A 50 3.88 -2.11 8.32
N ILE A 51 3.73 -1.13 7.42
CA ILE A 51 3.67 -1.37 5.99
C ILE A 51 4.82 -2.24 5.45
N PHE A 52 6.02 -2.14 6.02
CA PHE A 52 7.18 -2.92 5.60
C PHE A 52 7.18 -4.38 6.10
N SER A 53 6.26 -4.71 7.01
CA SER A 53 6.06 -6.06 7.53
C SER A 53 5.01 -6.86 6.75
N TRP A 54 4.28 -6.22 5.85
CA TRP A 54 3.21 -6.86 5.09
C TRP A 54 3.73 -7.53 3.82
N ARG A 55 3.10 -8.67 3.51
CA ARG A 55 3.16 -9.30 2.19
C ARG A 55 1.92 -8.89 1.42
N PHE A 56 2.10 -8.51 0.18
CA PHE A 56 1.04 -7.97 -0.64
C PHE A 56 0.83 -8.80 -1.91
N ASP A 57 -0.43 -8.82 -2.35
CA ASP A 57 -0.82 -9.32 -3.66
C ASP A 57 -1.32 -8.17 -4.52
N CYS A 58 -0.79 -8.10 -5.74
CA CYS A 58 -1.44 -7.39 -6.83
C CYS A 58 -2.86 -7.97 -6.96
N GLY A 59 -3.89 -7.12 -6.85
CA GLY A 59 -5.29 -7.53 -6.96
C GLY A 59 -5.70 -8.15 -8.30
N ASN A 60 -4.77 -8.27 -9.26
CA ASN A 60 -4.97 -8.97 -10.52
C ASN A 60 -4.07 -10.22 -10.62
N PRO A 61 -4.62 -11.42 -10.34
CA PRO A 61 -3.86 -12.67 -10.38
C PRO A 61 -3.45 -13.10 -11.80
N VAL A 62 -4.06 -12.53 -12.85
CA VAL A 62 -3.81 -12.90 -14.26
C VAL A 62 -2.40 -12.50 -14.72
N PHE A 63 -1.87 -11.39 -14.20
CA PHE A 63 -0.59 -10.84 -14.69
C PHE A 63 0.66 -11.43 -14.03
N HIS A 64 0.49 -12.33 -13.05
CA HIS A 64 1.61 -12.76 -12.22
C HIS A 64 1.93 -14.25 -12.27
N ASN A 65 1.35 -15.09 -13.15
CA ASN A 65 1.73 -16.52 -13.30
C ASN A 65 1.95 -17.26 -11.95
N GLY A 66 1.16 -16.95 -10.90
CA GLY A 66 1.33 -17.55 -9.57
C GLY A 66 2.44 -16.95 -8.68
N HIS A 67 3.17 -15.94 -9.13
CA HIS A 67 4.09 -15.13 -8.31
C HIS A 67 3.30 -14.06 -7.53
N SER A 68 2.33 -14.52 -6.74
CA SER A 68 1.44 -13.72 -5.89
C SER A 68 1.97 -13.66 -4.46
N SER A 69 3.20 -13.17 -4.30
CA SER A 69 3.76 -12.98 -2.96
C SER A 69 4.95 -12.05 -3.04
N PHE A 70 4.67 -10.74 -2.95
CA PHE A 70 5.75 -9.79 -2.76
C PHE A 70 6.26 -9.92 -1.33
N HIS A 71 7.35 -10.68 -1.18
CA HIS A 71 7.87 -11.02 0.13
C HIS A 71 8.52 -9.84 0.86
N LYS A 72 8.99 -8.80 0.14
CA LYS A 72 9.32 -7.46 0.66
C LYS A 72 9.25 -6.46 -0.52
N PRO A 73 8.40 -5.42 -0.48
CA PRO A 73 8.43 -4.38 -1.51
C PRO A 73 9.79 -3.66 -1.50
N ASP A 74 10.28 -3.24 -2.67
CA ASP A 74 11.37 -2.25 -2.73
C ASP A 74 10.90 -1.03 -1.96
N ARG A 75 11.53 -0.78 -0.81
CA ARG A 75 11.06 0.22 0.13
C ARG A 75 11.06 1.61 -0.51
N ASN A 76 12.05 1.95 -1.32
CA ASN A 76 12.12 3.27 -1.95
C ASN A 76 11.05 3.43 -3.04
N LYS A 77 10.78 2.38 -3.82
CA LYS A 77 9.69 2.42 -4.81
C LYS A 77 8.32 2.48 -4.17
N LEU A 78 8.10 1.73 -3.09
CA LEU A 78 6.87 1.79 -2.31
C LEU A 78 6.58 3.21 -1.82
N LEU A 79 7.59 3.89 -1.27
CA LEU A 79 7.49 5.28 -0.82
C LEU A 79 7.09 6.24 -1.94
N SER A 80 7.79 6.18 -3.07
CA SER A 80 7.53 7.08 -4.20
C SER A 80 6.16 6.84 -4.81
N VAL A 81 5.76 5.58 -4.98
CA VAL A 81 4.48 5.25 -5.59
C VAL A 81 3.31 5.66 -4.67
N LEU A 82 3.42 5.40 -3.35
CA LEU A 82 2.38 5.81 -2.39
C LEU A 82 2.19 7.33 -2.33
N ALA A 83 3.29 8.08 -2.28
CA ALA A 83 3.23 9.53 -2.25
C ALA A 83 2.54 10.10 -3.51
N CYS A 84 2.74 9.46 -4.67
CA CYS A 84 2.09 9.87 -5.91
C CYS A 84 0.62 9.47 -5.96
N SER A 85 0.26 8.25 -5.58
CA SER A 85 -1.11 7.74 -5.72
C SER A 85 -2.11 8.35 -4.73
N LEU A 86 -1.62 8.81 -3.58
CA LEU A 86 -2.47 9.45 -2.56
C LEU A 86 -2.77 10.92 -2.86
N ARG A 87 -1.98 11.57 -3.70
CA ARG A 87 -2.21 12.95 -4.17
C ARG A 87 -3.52 13.10 -4.97
N PHE A 88 -4.01 12.00 -5.55
CA PHE A 88 -5.14 12.02 -6.49
C PHE A 88 -6.45 11.52 -5.88
N ASN A 89 -6.50 11.26 -4.57
CA ASN A 89 -7.67 10.65 -3.94
C ASN A 89 -8.53 11.65 -3.17
N GLU A 90 -9.81 11.74 -3.56
CA GLU A 90 -10.89 12.46 -2.86
C GLU A 90 -11.29 11.81 -1.50
N LEU A 91 -10.46 10.91 -0.96
CA LEU A 91 -10.79 10.00 0.15
C LEU A 91 -10.52 10.57 1.56
N GLY A 92 -10.41 11.89 1.70
CA GLY A 92 -10.26 12.54 3.00
C GLY A 92 -8.86 12.50 3.60
N ALA A 93 -7.82 12.32 2.77
CA ALA A 93 -6.44 12.61 3.13
C ALA A 93 -6.13 14.07 2.74
N ASP A 94 -6.02 14.94 3.74
CA ASP A 94 -5.55 16.32 3.55
C ASP A 94 -4.01 16.38 3.50
N ASP A 95 -3.47 17.57 3.21
CA ASP A 95 -2.03 17.78 3.08
C ASP A 95 -1.27 17.37 4.37
N ASP A 96 -1.83 17.68 5.54
CA ASP A 96 -1.24 17.30 6.84
C ASP A 96 -1.18 15.78 7.02
N TRP A 97 -2.24 15.08 6.62
CA TRP A 97 -2.27 13.61 6.65
C TRP A 97 -1.20 13.02 5.74
N ILE A 98 -1.05 13.56 4.52
CA ILE A 98 -0.05 13.13 3.54
C ILE A 98 1.37 13.39 4.05
N ASP A 99 1.63 14.57 4.60
CA ASP A 99 2.93 14.93 5.17
C ASP A 99 3.30 14.01 6.34
N ASN A 100 2.35 13.73 7.23
CA ASN A 100 2.55 12.78 8.32
C ASN A 100 2.85 11.37 7.81
N LEU A 101 2.11 10.90 6.80
CA LEU A 101 2.38 9.60 6.18
C LEU A 101 3.81 9.56 5.64
N ILE A 102 4.23 10.54 4.83
CA ILE A 102 5.58 10.60 4.24
C ILE A 102 6.66 10.62 5.33
N LEU A 103 6.45 11.39 6.39
CA LEU A 103 7.38 11.45 7.53
C LEU A 103 7.51 10.10 8.23
N ASN A 104 6.40 9.43 8.54
CA ASN A 104 6.41 8.14 9.22
C ASN A 104 6.98 7.02 8.35
N LEU A 105 6.64 7.02 7.07
CA LEU A 105 7.19 6.17 6.04
C LEU A 105 8.73 6.30 5.94
N ARG A 106 9.27 7.53 5.94
CA ARG A 106 10.72 7.79 5.96
C ARG A 106 11.39 7.32 7.25
N LYS A 107 10.75 7.53 8.40
CA LYS A 107 11.28 7.08 9.71
C LYS A 107 11.41 5.55 9.78
N LYS A 108 10.42 4.83 9.26
CA LYS A 108 10.33 3.35 9.28
C LYS A 108 11.18 2.67 8.20
N ASN A 109 11.62 3.41 7.18
CA ASN A 109 12.53 2.90 6.14
C ASN A 109 14.00 2.78 6.60
N ARG A 110 14.35 3.35 7.77
CA ARG A 110 15.68 3.23 8.38
C ARG A 110 15.85 1.90 9.11
#